data_AF-A0A6J7ZFW6-F1
#
_entry.id   AF-A0A6J7ZFW6-F1
#
_cell.length_a   1.000
_cell.length_b   1.000
_cell.length_c   1.000
_cell.angle_alpha   90.00
_cell.angle_beta   90.00
_cell.angle_gamma   90.00
#
_symmetry.space_group_name_H-M   'P 1'
#
loop_
_entity.id
_entity.type
_entity.pdbx_description
1 polymer ?
#
loop_
_entity_poly.entity_id
_entity_poly.type
_entity_poly.pdbx_seq_one_letter_code
_entity_poly.pdbx_strand_id
1 'polypeptide(L)'
;MDYIDLYCERLAPGLTGEPLNALSNVAFFIAALAILNLARHQQKIATEIWLLIGLMLAIGTGSTLFHTFATQWSNRLDVIPILLFQLCFLWLYTRRNFEN
;
A
#
# COMPACT_ATOMS: atom_id res chain seq x y z
N MET A 1 14.11 6.85 -20.03
CA MET A 1 13.08 6.35 -19.11
C MET A 1 11.84 7.15 -19.40
N ASP A 2 10.73 6.49 -19.73
CA ASP A 2 9.50 7.18 -20.06
C ASP A 2 8.85 7.69 -18.78
N TYR A 3 8.70 9.01 -18.70
CA TYR A 3 7.96 9.69 -17.65
C TYR A 3 6.46 9.45 -17.87
N ILE A 4 5.75 9.17 -16.80
CA ILE A 4 4.32 8.85 -16.82
C ILE A 4 3.57 10.06 -16.27
N ASP A 5 2.66 10.61 -17.06
CA ASP A 5 1.81 11.72 -16.66
C ASP A 5 0.34 11.34 -16.86
N LEU A 6 -0.31 10.91 -15.78
CA LEU A 6 -1.66 10.33 -15.81
C LEU A 6 -2.62 10.98 -14.80
N TYR A 7 -2.11 11.83 -13.90
CA TYR A 7 -2.88 12.36 -12.77
C TYR A 7 -3.11 13.84 -12.96
N CYS A 8 -4.35 14.28 -12.72
CA CYS A 8 -4.71 15.70 -12.80
C CYS A 8 -3.91 16.59 -11.82
N GLU A 9 -3.44 16.02 -10.71
CA GLU A 9 -2.64 16.76 -9.72
C GLU A 9 -1.19 17.01 -10.19
N ARG A 10 -0.68 16.23 -11.15
CA ARG A 10 0.73 16.24 -11.52
C ARG A 10 1.08 17.55 -12.22
N LEU A 11 1.88 18.38 -11.56
CA LEU A 11 2.39 19.64 -12.12
C LEU A 11 3.88 19.60 -12.46
N ALA A 12 4.65 18.70 -11.83
CA ALA A 12 6.08 18.53 -12.03
C ALA A 12 6.56 17.16 -11.50
N PRO A 13 7.80 16.74 -11.82
CA PRO A 13 8.45 15.63 -11.13
C PRO A 13 8.79 15.97 -9.67
N GLY A 14 8.98 14.94 -8.83
CA GLY A 14 9.41 15.08 -7.44
C GLY A 14 8.25 15.07 -6.42
N LEU A 15 8.61 15.03 -5.14
CA LEU A 15 7.67 14.87 -4.02
C LEU A 15 6.55 15.93 -3.97
N THR A 16 6.82 17.14 -4.46
CA THR A 16 5.85 18.25 -4.49
C THR A 16 5.07 18.34 -5.79
N GLY A 17 5.32 17.43 -6.74
CA GLY A 17 4.59 17.36 -8.00
C GLY A 17 3.13 16.98 -7.82
N GLU A 18 2.85 16.18 -6.77
CA GLU A 18 1.53 15.68 -6.40
C GLU A 18 1.40 15.57 -4.87
N PRO A 19 1.31 16.71 -4.17
CA PRO A 19 1.40 16.75 -2.72
C PRO A 19 0.28 15.99 -2.01
N LEU A 20 -0.96 16.05 -2.50
CA LEU A 20 -2.11 15.37 -1.91
C LEU A 20 -2.04 13.86 -2.15
N ASN A 21 -1.73 13.41 -3.36
CA ASN A 21 -1.54 11.98 -3.61
C ASN A 21 -0.39 11.42 -2.77
N ALA A 22 0.76 12.10 -2.73
CA ALA A 22 1.90 11.69 -1.90
C ALA A 22 1.56 11.65 -0.40
N LEU A 23 0.82 12.65 0.10
CA LEU A 23 0.40 12.71 1.50
C LEU A 23 -0.61 11.60 1.85
N SER A 24 -1.52 11.28 0.93
CA SER A 24 -2.53 10.24 1.16
C SER A 24 -1.91 8.87 1.47
N ASN A 25 -0.70 8.60 0.94
CA ASN A 25 0.02 7.36 1.21
C ASN A 25 0.40 7.16 2.68
N VAL A 26 0.45 8.24 3.47
CA VAL A 26 0.66 8.17 4.92
C VAL A 26 -0.42 7.30 5.59
N ALA A 27 -1.63 7.24 5.02
CA ALA A 27 -2.71 6.42 5.55
C ALA A 27 -2.34 4.92 5.61
N PHE A 28 -1.59 4.38 4.65
CA PHE A 28 -1.16 2.98 4.68
C PHE A 28 -0.21 2.69 5.85
N PHE A 29 0.72 3.61 6.12
CA PHE A 29 1.64 3.49 7.26
C PHE A 29 0.90 3.63 8.59
N ILE A 30 -0.03 4.59 8.70
CA ILE A 30 -0.87 4.76 9.89
C ILE A 30 -1.69 3.49 10.15
N ALA A 31 -2.32 2.93 9.12
CA ALA A 31 -3.11 1.72 9.27
C ALA A 31 -2.24 0.51 9.67
N ALA A 32 -1.02 0.38 9.12
CA ALA A 32 -0.08 -0.66 9.52
C ALA A 32 0.31 -0.54 11.00
N LEU A 33 0.62 0.67 11.47
CA LEU A 33 0.92 0.96 12.87
C LEU A 33 -0.29 0.71 13.78
N ALA A 34 -1.50 1.08 13.35
CA ALA A 34 -2.72 0.84 14.10
C ALA A 34 -2.99 -0.66 14.31
N ILE A 35 -2.81 -1.47 13.26
CA ILE A 35 -2.93 -2.92 13.35
C ILE A 35 -1.87 -3.48 14.29
N LEU A 36 -0.60 -3.05 14.16
CA LEU A 36 0.48 -3.47 15.06
C LEU A 36 0.18 -3.12 16.52
N ASN A 37 -0.39 -1.94 16.78
CA ASN A 37 -0.76 -1.53 18.13
C ASN A 37 -1.89 -2.40 18.70
N LEU A 38 -2.92 -2.69 17.90
CA LEU A 38 -4.01 -3.62 18.27
C LEU A 38 -3.47 -5.02 18.57
N ALA A 39 -2.49 -5.45 17.77
CA ALA A 39 -1.79 -6.72 17.90
C ALA A 39 -1.06 -6.89 19.24
N ARG A 40 -0.62 -5.81 19.90
CA ARG A 40 0.06 -5.87 21.21
C ARG A 40 -0.84 -6.38 22.33
N HIS A 41 -2.16 -6.28 22.15
CA HIS A 41 -3.15 -6.74 23.12
C HIS A 41 -3.66 -8.16 22.83
N GLN A 42 -3.14 -8.82 21.78
CA GLN A 42 -3.51 -10.18 21.37
C GLN A 42 -2.41 -11.17 21.81
N GLN A 43 -2.80 -12.36 22.28
CA GLN A 43 -1.85 -13.42 22.66
C GLN A 43 -1.09 -13.97 21.43
N LYS A 44 -1.75 -14.06 20.28
CA LYS A 44 -1.16 -14.50 19.00
C LYS A 44 -1.84 -13.78 17.84
N ILE A 45 -1.04 -13.36 16.86
CA ILE A 45 -1.51 -12.77 15.61
C ILE A 45 -1.35 -13.82 14.53
N ALA A 46 -2.39 -14.01 13.72
CA ALA A 46 -2.35 -14.97 12.62
C ALA A 46 -1.29 -14.54 11.58
N THR A 47 -0.53 -15.48 11.03
CA THR A 47 0.56 -15.20 10.07
C THR A 47 0.08 -14.40 8.86
N GLU A 48 -1.18 -14.57 8.48
CA GLU A 48 -1.80 -13.89 7.35
C GLU A 48 -2.00 -12.39 7.62
N ILE A 49 -2.18 -11.98 8.88
CA ILE A 49 -2.23 -10.57 9.25
C ILE A 49 -0.86 -9.91 9.08
N TRP A 50 0.23 -10.61 9.40
CA TRP A 50 1.59 -10.12 9.15
C TRP A 50 1.86 -9.89 7.66
N LEU A 51 1.37 -10.80 6.81
CA LEU A 51 1.44 -10.64 5.35
C LEU A 51 0.70 -9.37 4.90
N LEU A 52 -0.53 -9.13 5.39
CA LEU A 52 -1.30 -7.94 5.04
C LEU A 52 -0.63 -6.64 5.52
N ILE A 53 -0.05 -6.62 6.72
CA ILE A 53 0.72 -5.47 7.23
C ILE A 53 1.92 -5.19 6.31
N GLY A 54 2.68 -6.23 5.95
CA GLY A 54 3.83 -6.09 5.06
C GLY A 54 3.44 -5.54 3.69
N LEU A 55 2.34 -6.03 3.12
CA LEU A 55 1.80 -5.54 1.85
C LEU A 55 1.33 -4.08 1.95
N MET A 56 0.69 -3.66 3.04
CA MET A 56 0.32 -2.26 3.25
C MET A 56 1.53 -1.32 3.29
N LEU A 57 2.59 -1.71 4.00
CA LEU A 57 3.84 -0.94 4.01
C LEU A 57 4.44 -0.86 2.60
N ALA A 58 4.43 -1.96 1.85
CA ALA A 58 4.89 -1.99 0.46
C ALA A 58 4.05 -1.08 -0.45
N ILE A 59 2.72 -1.02 -0.28
CA ILE A 59 1.84 -0.10 -1.01
C ILE A 59 2.21 1.36 -0.70
N GLY A 60 2.28 1.73 0.59
CA GLY A 60 2.61 3.11 0.98
C GLY A 60 3.97 3.54 0.41
N THR A 61 4.98 2.67 0.45
CA THR A 61 6.30 2.94 -0.14
C THR A 61 6.24 3.01 -1.66
N GLY A 62 5.65 2.01 -2.32
CA GLY A 62 5.55 1.93 -3.78
C GLY A 62 4.83 3.14 -4.37
N SER A 63 3.69 3.51 -3.78
CA SER A 63 2.92 4.68 -4.20
C SER A 63 3.70 5.98 -3.98
N THR A 64 4.36 6.16 -2.83
CA THR A 64 5.21 7.35 -2.60
C THR A 64 6.32 7.45 -3.63
N LEU A 65 6.97 6.33 -3.98
CA LEU A 65 7.99 6.28 -5.03
C LEU A 65 7.39 6.63 -6.40
N PHE A 66 6.18 6.18 -6.70
CA PHE A 66 5.53 6.49 -7.96
C PHE A 66 5.16 7.97 -8.09
N HIS A 67 4.57 8.56 -7.06
CA HIS A 67 4.24 9.99 -7.01
C HIS A 67 5.49 10.90 -6.96
N THR A 68 6.67 10.34 -6.62
CA THR A 68 7.95 11.06 -6.67
C THR A 68 8.63 10.97 -8.04
N PHE A 69 8.75 9.75 -8.58
CA PHE A 69 9.58 9.47 -9.74
C PHE A 69 8.80 9.38 -11.05
N ALA A 70 7.52 9.01 -11.01
CA ALA A 70 6.65 8.93 -12.18
C ALA A 70 7.24 8.10 -13.34
N THR A 71 7.79 6.92 -13.03
CA THR A 71 8.44 6.04 -14.02
C THR A 71 7.80 4.67 -14.05
N GLN A 72 8.11 3.89 -15.10
CA GLN A 72 7.59 2.52 -15.23
C GLN A 72 7.98 1.58 -14.09
N TRP A 73 9.19 1.71 -13.53
CA TRP A 73 9.60 0.85 -12.41
C TRP A 73 8.87 1.23 -11.13
N SER A 74 8.70 2.53 -10.85
CA SER A 74 7.99 2.97 -9.65
C SER A 74 6.50 2.67 -9.75
N ASN A 75 5.90 2.76 -10.94
CA ASN A 75 4.52 2.31 -11.19
C ASN A 75 4.30 0.83 -10.85
N ARG A 76 5.25 -0.06 -11.20
CA ARG A 76 5.15 -1.49 -10.84
C ARG A 76 5.24 -1.70 -9.33
N LEU A 77 6.09 -0.94 -8.64
CA LEU A 77 6.19 -0.99 -7.18
C LEU A 77 4.94 -0.49 -6.48
N ASP A 78 4.12 0.35 -7.13
CA ASP A 78 2.83 0.80 -6.62
C ASP A 78 1.74 -0.26 -6.88
N VAL A 79 1.54 -0.63 -8.15
CA VAL A 79 0.39 -1.47 -8.57
C VAL A 79 0.51 -2.92 -8.12
N ILE A 80 1.71 -3.52 -8.11
CA ILE A 80 1.87 -4.94 -7.76
C ILE A 80 1.50 -5.22 -6.29
N PRO A 81 2.01 -4.47 -5.30
CA PRO A 81 1.59 -4.64 -3.91
C PRO A 81 0.10 -4.44 -3.68
N ILE A 82 -0.53 -3.47 -4.37
CA ILE A 82 -1.99 -3.24 -4.30
C ILE A 82 -2.74 -4.50 -4.75
N LEU A 83 -2.38 -5.04 -5.92
CA LEU A 83 -3.02 -6.24 -6.44
C LEU A 83 -2.83 -7.43 -5.50
N LEU A 84 -1.62 -7.65 -4.99
CA LEU A 84 -1.34 -8.72 -4.04
C LEU A 84 -2.15 -8.56 -2.75
N PHE A 85 -2.24 -7.35 -2.21
CA PHE A 85 -3.05 -7.07 -1.03
C PHE A 85 -4.53 -7.39 -1.27
N GLN A 86 -5.09 -6.95 -2.40
CA GLN A 86 -6.48 -7.23 -2.78
C GLN A 86 -6.74 -8.73 -2.87
N LEU A 87 -5.89 -9.48 -3.57
CA LEU A 87 -6.03 -10.92 -3.72
C LEU A 87 -5.87 -11.67 -2.39
N CYS A 88 -4.85 -11.33 -1.60
CA CYS A 88 -4.66 -11.92 -0.27
C CYS A 88 -5.84 -11.62 0.64
N PHE A 89 -6.29 -10.37 0.71
CA PHE A 89 -7.42 -9.97 1.53
C PHE A 89 -8.70 -10.73 1.14
N LEU A 90 -9.05 -10.75 -0.15
CA LEU A 90 -10.23 -11.46 -0.63
C LEU A 90 -10.15 -12.95 -0.32
N TRP A 91 -9.01 -13.59 -0.59
CA TRP A 91 -8.82 -15.01 -0.28
C TRP A 91 -8.96 -15.30 1.21
N LEU A 92 -8.35 -14.49 2.08
CA LEU A 92 -8.45 -14.65 3.54
C LEU A 92 -9.86 -14.42 4.05
N TYR A 93 -10.54 -13.39 3.54
CA TYR A 93 -11.91 -13.08 3.91
C TYR A 93 -12.84 -14.23 3.52
N THR A 94 -12.76 -14.69 2.28
CA THR A 94 -13.59 -15.79 1.79
C THR A 94 -13.31 -17.08 2.54
N ARG A 95 -12.03 -17.45 2.75
CA ARG A 95 -11.66 -18.67 3.48
C ARG A 95 -12.18 -18.67 4.91
N ARG A 96 -12.02 -17.57 5.65
CA ARG A 96 -12.52 -17.46 7.03
C ARG A 96 -14.03 -17.49 7.14
N ASN A 97 -14.75 -16.98 6.14
CA ASN A 97 -16.22 -17.05 6.15
C ASN A 97 -16.77 -18.44 5.81
N PHE A 98 -16.00 -19.29 5.12
CA PHE A 98 -16.37 -20.68 4.85
C PHE A 98 -15.92 -21.67 5.93
N GLU A 99 -14.98 -21.27 6.80
CA GLU A 99 -14.48 -22.08 7.93
C GLU A 99 -15.27 -21.84 9.25
N ASN A 100 -16.16 -20.84 9.29
CA ASN A 100 -17.06 -20.53 10.42
C ASN A 100 -18.51 -20.94 10.12
#